data_AF-X1VLB1-F1
#
_entry.id   AF-X1VLB1-F1
#
_cell.length_a   1.000
_cell.length_b   1.000
_cell.length_c   1.000
_cell.angle_alpha   90.00
_cell.angle_beta   90.00
_cell.angle_gamma   90.00
#
_symmetry.space_group_name_H-M   'P 1'
#
loop_
_entity.id
_entity.type
_entity.pdbx_description
1 polymer ?
#
loop_
_entity_poly.entity_id
_entity_poly.type
_entity_poly.pdbx_seq_one_letter_code
_entity_poly.pdbx_strand_id
1 'polypeptide(L)'
;AAGLRSFLRQDPDIMLVGEIRDKETAEIAVQAALTGHIVLSTLHTNDAPSSVIRLIDMGIEPFLISSSVIGVIAQRLVRRICPKCKKEIKITPDLEKILDEFEINSNEITLYKGEG
;
A
#
# COMPACT_ATOMS: atom_id res chain seq x y z
N ALA A 1 10.75 -18.44 -5.53
CA ALA A 1 11.27 -18.77 -4.18
C ALA A 1 12.81 -18.96 -4.07
N ALA A 2 13.52 -19.60 -5.01
CA ALA A 2 14.94 -19.99 -4.83
C ALA A 2 15.90 -18.83 -4.48
N GLY A 3 15.70 -17.65 -5.08
CA GLY A 3 16.52 -16.46 -4.77
C GLY A 3 16.37 -15.99 -3.32
N LEU A 4 15.15 -15.95 -2.79
CA LEU A 4 14.88 -15.49 -1.43
C LEU A 4 15.52 -16.41 -0.37
N ARG A 5 15.47 -17.73 -0.57
CA ARG A 5 16.16 -18.70 0.30
C ARG A 5 17.67 -18.54 0.26
N SER A 6 18.25 -18.10 -0.86
CA SER A 6 19.69 -17.87 -0.95
C SER A 6 20.11 -16.60 -0.21
N PHE A 7 19.29 -15.56 -0.22
CA PHE A 7 19.56 -14.31 0.50
C PHE A 7 19.67 -14.49 2.01
N LEU A 8 18.92 -15.43 2.60
CA LEU A 8 19.05 -15.75 4.04
C LEU A 8 20.45 -16.25 4.45
N ARG A 9 21.30 -16.63 3.49
CA ARG A 9 22.70 -17.02 3.73
C ARG A 9 23.69 -15.91 3.39
N GLN A 10 23.23 -14.68 3.22
CA GLN A 10 24.07 -13.52 2.87
C GLN A 10 24.25 -12.54 4.03
N ASP A 11 23.85 -12.93 5.25
CA ASP A 11 23.85 -12.06 6.42
C ASP A 11 23.14 -10.70 6.16
N PRO A 12 21.91 -10.69 5.60
CA PRO A 12 21.25 -9.43 5.28
C PRO A 12 20.69 -8.76 6.54
N ASP A 13 20.63 -7.42 6.56
CA ASP A 13 19.83 -6.69 7.55
C ASP A 13 18.41 -6.40 7.03
N ILE A 14 18.31 -6.03 5.73
CA ILE A 14 17.08 -5.62 5.06
C ILE A 14 16.92 -6.42 3.78
N MET A 15 15.72 -6.95 3.56
CA MET A 15 15.37 -7.76 2.40
C MET A 15 14.22 -7.11 1.63
N LEU A 16 14.41 -6.90 0.33
CA LEU A 16 13.34 -6.46 -0.57
C LEU A 16 12.86 -7.64 -1.42
N VAL A 17 11.62 -8.06 -1.19
CA VAL A 17 10.92 -9.04 -2.02
C VAL A 17 10.05 -8.26 -3.00
N GLY A 18 10.36 -8.33 -4.30
CA GLY A 18 9.65 -7.52 -5.30
C GLY A 18 8.13 -7.61 -5.19
N GLU A 19 7.61 -8.83 -5.07
CA GLU A 19 6.19 -9.10 -4.80
C GLU A 19 6.01 -10.49 -4.19
N ILE A 20 4.96 -10.66 -3.38
CA ILE A 20 4.52 -11.97 -2.87
C ILE A 20 3.33 -12.43 -3.71
N ARG A 21 3.51 -13.50 -4.49
CA ARG A 21 2.46 -14.07 -5.36
C ARG A 21 1.90 -15.40 -4.86
N ASP A 22 2.69 -16.14 -4.09
CA ASP A 22 2.41 -17.51 -3.68
C ASP A 22 2.72 -17.72 -2.20
N LYS A 23 2.15 -18.81 -1.65
CA LYS A 23 2.33 -19.24 -0.26
C LYS A 23 3.80 -19.41 0.11
N GLU A 24 4.58 -20.07 -0.76
CA GLU A 24 5.99 -20.36 -0.49
C GLU A 24 6.80 -19.08 -0.27
N THR A 25 6.61 -18.07 -1.12
CA THR A 25 7.29 -16.77 -0.99
C THR A 25 6.81 -16.02 0.25
N ALA A 26 5.51 -16.07 0.56
CA ALA A 26 4.94 -15.47 1.76
C ALA A 26 5.52 -16.09 3.04
N GLU A 27 5.61 -17.43 3.11
CA GLU A 27 6.18 -18.15 4.25
C GLU A 27 7.64 -17.76 4.49
N ILE A 28 8.46 -17.74 3.43
CA ILE A 28 9.87 -17.36 3.57
C ILE A 28 10.00 -15.90 4.03
N ALA A 29 9.19 -14.98 3.50
CA ALA A 29 9.20 -13.58 3.89
C ALA A 29 8.81 -13.39 5.38
N VAL A 30 7.77 -14.09 5.84
CA VAL A 30 7.33 -14.05 7.24
C VAL A 30 8.39 -14.64 8.17
N GLN A 31 9.01 -15.77 7.79
CA GLN A 31 10.10 -16.37 8.58
C GLN A 31 11.34 -15.46 8.64
N ALA A 32 11.69 -14.80 7.54
CA ALA A 32 12.77 -13.80 7.52
C ALA A 32 12.45 -12.64 8.49
N ALA A 33 11.22 -12.12 8.48
CA ALA A 33 10.79 -11.07 9.39
C ALA A 33 10.86 -11.50 10.87
N LEU A 34 10.40 -12.72 11.19
CA LEU A 34 10.41 -13.26 12.56
C LEU A 34 11.82 -13.56 13.09
N THR A 35 12.81 -13.71 12.19
CA THR A 35 14.22 -13.91 12.55
C THR A 35 15.00 -12.60 12.69
N GLY A 36 14.32 -11.46 12.65
CA GLY A 36 14.90 -10.13 12.94
C GLY A 36 15.26 -9.30 11.71
N HIS A 37 14.94 -9.76 10.50
CA HIS A 37 15.20 -9.02 9.27
C HIS A 37 14.08 -8.03 8.97
N ILE A 38 14.41 -6.85 8.48
CA ILE A 38 13.38 -5.96 7.92
C ILE A 38 13.03 -6.46 6.53
N VAL A 39 11.80 -6.90 6.33
CA VAL A 39 11.31 -7.38 5.03
C VAL A 39 10.36 -6.37 4.41
N LEU A 40 10.74 -5.83 3.26
CA LEU A 40 9.89 -4.98 2.43
C LEU A 40 9.35 -5.82 1.28
N SER A 41 8.05 -5.75 1.04
CA SER A 41 7.42 -6.45 -0.08
C SER A 41 6.21 -5.71 -0.62
N THR A 42 5.78 -6.09 -1.81
CA THR A 42 4.51 -5.63 -2.40
C THR A 42 3.47 -6.76 -2.47
N LEU A 43 2.21 -6.36 -2.42
CA LEU A 43 1.02 -7.18 -2.63
C LEU A 43 0.05 -6.41 -3.52
N HIS A 44 -0.73 -7.14 -4.32
CA HIS A 44 -1.76 -6.55 -5.17
C HIS A 44 -3.11 -6.62 -4.45
N THR A 45 -3.42 -5.60 -3.66
CA THR A 45 -4.68 -5.44 -2.92
C THR A 45 -5.24 -4.03 -3.12
N ASN A 46 -6.56 -3.88 -2.92
CA ASN A 46 -7.25 -2.61 -3.16
C ASN A 46 -7.03 -1.58 -2.03
N ASP A 47 -6.73 -2.07 -0.82
CA ASP A 47 -6.55 -1.30 0.40
C ASP A 47 -5.62 -2.05 1.37
N ALA A 48 -5.18 -1.36 2.42
CA ALA A 48 -4.20 -1.86 3.36
C ALA A 48 -4.72 -3.05 4.22
N PRO A 49 -5.94 -3.00 4.80
CA PRO A 49 -6.49 -4.13 5.54
C PRO A 49 -6.62 -5.41 4.72
N SER A 50 -6.99 -5.29 3.44
CA SER A 50 -7.11 -6.43 2.52
C SER A 50 -5.79 -7.19 2.33
N SER A 51 -4.64 -6.56 2.56
CA SER A 51 -3.34 -7.24 2.54
C SER A 51 -3.19 -8.29 3.64
N VAL A 52 -3.76 -8.05 4.82
CA VAL A 52 -3.79 -9.04 5.91
C VAL A 52 -4.64 -10.24 5.52
N ILE A 53 -5.85 -9.97 4.99
CA ILE A 53 -6.75 -11.02 4.49
C ILE A 53 -6.07 -11.81 3.37
N ARG A 54 -5.38 -11.14 2.46
CA ARG A 54 -4.66 -11.80 1.35
C ARG A 54 -3.59 -12.77 1.84
N LEU A 55 -2.86 -12.43 2.91
CA LEU A 55 -1.87 -13.33 3.51
C LEU A 55 -2.55 -14.56 4.17
N ILE A 56 -3.71 -14.36 4.81
CA ILE A 56 -4.52 -15.46 5.36
C ILE A 56 -5.01 -16.37 4.23
N ASP A 57 -5.52 -15.81 3.14
CA ASP A 57 -5.99 -16.56 1.96
C ASP A 57 -4.86 -17.35 1.28
N MET A 58 -3.62 -16.85 1.35
CA MET A 58 -2.42 -17.57 0.91
C MET A 58 -2.02 -18.71 1.87
N GLY A 59 -2.67 -18.83 3.02
CA GLY A 59 -2.43 -19.87 4.01
C GLY A 59 -1.35 -19.54 5.03
N ILE A 60 -1.10 -18.24 5.28
CA ILE A 60 -0.28 -17.81 6.42
C ILE A 60 -1.17 -17.71 7.65
N GLU A 61 -0.71 -18.35 8.74
CA GLU A 61 -1.43 -18.35 10.01
C GLU A 61 -1.58 -16.93 10.58
N PRO A 62 -2.78 -16.52 11.05
CA PRO A 62 -3.03 -15.17 11.55
C PRO A 62 -2.06 -14.70 12.64
N PHE A 63 -1.62 -15.59 13.53
CA PHE A 63 -0.68 -15.25 14.60
C PHE A 63 0.73 -14.93 14.08
N LEU A 64 1.14 -15.52 12.94
CA LEU A 64 2.42 -15.20 12.32
C LEU A 64 2.35 -13.82 11.67
N ILE A 65 1.21 -13.49 11.03
CA ILE A 65 0.98 -12.17 10.44
C ILE A 65 1.00 -11.11 11.53
N SER A 66 0.27 -11.32 12.64
CA SER A 66 0.23 -10.36 13.75
C SER A 66 1.59 -10.14 14.40
N SER A 67 2.47 -11.15 14.37
CA SER A 67 3.80 -11.07 14.98
C SER A 67 4.88 -10.51 14.05
N SER A 68 4.66 -10.51 12.73
CA SER A 68 5.68 -10.13 11.73
C SER A 68 5.37 -8.84 10.98
N VAL A 69 4.09 -8.50 10.78
CA VAL A 69 3.70 -7.30 10.02
C VAL A 69 3.78 -6.06 10.92
N ILE A 70 4.67 -5.14 10.55
CA ILE A 70 4.83 -3.84 11.23
C ILE A 70 3.84 -2.80 10.68
N GLY A 71 3.56 -2.85 9.37
CA GLY A 71 2.65 -1.91 8.72
C GLY A 71 2.38 -2.27 7.27
N VAL A 72 1.28 -1.71 6.73
CA VAL A 72 0.88 -1.88 5.33
C VAL A 72 0.57 -0.50 4.74
N ILE A 73 1.13 -0.23 3.56
CA ILE A 73 0.88 1.01 2.82
C ILE A 73 0.07 0.68 1.57
N ALA A 74 -1.14 1.22 1.47
CA ALA A 74 -1.91 1.22 0.23
C ALA A 74 -1.66 2.52 -0.53
N GLN A 75 -1.14 2.40 -1.76
CA GLN A 75 -0.76 3.54 -2.58
C GLN A 75 -1.60 3.63 -3.85
N ARG A 76 -2.03 4.85 -4.19
CA ARG A 76 -2.61 5.18 -5.49
C ARG A 76 -1.85 6.34 -6.12
N LEU A 77 -1.74 6.32 -7.44
CA LEU A 77 -1.15 7.42 -8.21
C LEU A 77 -2.25 8.22 -8.88
N VAL A 78 -2.31 9.51 -8.58
CA VAL A 78 -3.21 10.46 -9.25
C VAL A 78 -2.39 11.39 -10.13
N ARG A 79 -2.96 11.77 -11.28
CA ARG A 79 -2.30 12.72 -12.20
C ARG A 79 -2.24 14.10 -11.56
N ARG A 80 -1.11 14.78 -11.72
CA ARG A 80 -0.98 16.19 -11.37
C ARG A 80 -1.68 17.06 -12.42
N ILE A 81 -2.32 18.13 -12.00
CA ILE A 81 -2.94 19.10 -12.90
C ILE A 81 -1.84 19.89 -13.60
N CYS A 82 -1.93 20.05 -14.93
CA CYS A 82 -0.98 20.83 -15.72
C CYS A 82 -0.97 22.30 -15.25
N PRO A 83 0.18 22.89 -14.91
CA PRO A 83 0.23 24.25 -14.37
C PRO A 83 -0.12 25.33 -15.40
N LYS A 84 -0.09 25.02 -16.70
CA LYS A 84 -0.36 25.99 -17.79
C LYS A 84 -1.86 26.12 -18.13
N CYS A 85 -2.63 25.04 -17.99
CA CYS A 85 -4.06 25.01 -18.32
C CYS A 85 -4.97 24.72 -17.12
N LYS A 86 -4.42 24.81 -15.90
CA LYS A 86 -5.16 24.69 -14.64
C LYS A 86 -6.16 25.84 -14.53
N LYS A 87 -7.45 25.50 -14.35
CA LYS A 87 -8.52 26.46 -14.05
C LYS A 87 -9.25 26.07 -12.78
N GLU A 88 -9.68 27.10 -12.05
CA GLU A 88 -10.55 26.94 -10.89
C GLU A 88 -11.91 26.40 -11.32
N ILE A 89 -12.47 25.49 -10.52
CA ILE A 89 -13.83 24.97 -10.73
C ILE A 89 -14.72 25.38 -9.57
N LYS A 90 -15.99 25.63 -9.88
CA LYS A 90 -17.02 25.83 -8.85
C LYS A 90 -17.31 24.49 -8.18
N ILE A 91 -17.44 24.51 -6.86
CA ILE A 91 -17.89 23.35 -6.09
C ILE A 91 -19.35 23.08 -6.46
N THR A 92 -19.61 21.89 -7.00
CA THR A 92 -20.96 21.41 -7.29
C THR A 92 -21.55 20.75 -6.05
N PRO A 93 -22.88 20.58 -5.95
CA PRO A 93 -23.50 19.91 -4.81
C PRO A 93 -22.97 18.49 -4.56
N ASP A 94 -22.55 17.77 -5.62
CA ASP A 94 -21.95 16.44 -5.46
C ASP A 94 -20.52 16.50 -4.89
N LEU A 95 -19.75 17.53 -5.23
CA LEU A 95 -18.43 17.74 -4.62
C LEU A 95 -18.56 18.22 -3.17
N GLU A 96 -19.56 19.04 -2.86
CA GLU A 96 -19.84 19.51 -1.51
C GLU A 96 -20.12 18.33 -0.57
N LYS A 97 -20.96 17.37 -0.98
CA LYS A 97 -21.19 16.13 -0.22
C LYS A 97 -19.90 15.36 0.07
N ILE A 98 -19.03 15.23 -0.93
CA ILE A 98 -17.74 14.54 -0.75
C ILE A 98 -16.87 15.29 0.25
N LEU A 99 -16.80 16.62 0.17
CA LEU A 99 -16.02 17.44 1.09
C LEU A 99 -16.54 17.34 2.53
N ASP A 100 -17.86 17.33 2.71
CA ASP A 100 -18.51 17.16 4.01
C ASP A 100 -18.20 15.79 4.63
N GLU A 101 -18.16 14.72 3.82
CA GLU A 101 -17.75 13.37 4.27
C GLU A 101 -16.33 13.34 4.85
N PHE A 102 -15.46 14.26 4.43
CA PHE A 102 -14.09 14.40 4.91
C PHE A 102 -13.90 15.57 5.90
N GLU A 103 -14.99 16.19 6.36
CA GLU A 103 -14.97 17.35 7.27
C GLU A 103 -14.16 18.54 6.71
N ILE A 104 -14.17 18.73 5.38
CA ILE A 104 -13.45 19.82 4.70
C ILE A 104 -14.42 20.98 4.42
N ASN A 105 -14.14 22.15 4.98
CA ASN A 105 -14.94 23.35 4.74
C ASN A 105 -14.78 23.83 3.28
N SER A 106 -15.88 23.76 2.51
CA SER A 106 -15.93 24.18 1.10
C SER A 106 -15.54 25.63 0.87
N ASN A 107 -15.72 26.51 1.87
CA ASN A 107 -15.35 27.93 1.79
C ASN A 107 -13.84 28.18 1.97
N GLU A 108 -13.09 27.22 2.49
CA GLU A 108 -11.65 27.35 2.77
C GLU A 108 -10.77 26.75 1.67
N ILE A 109 -11.39 26.16 0.64
CA ILE A 109 -10.68 25.44 -0.41
C ILE A 109 -11.05 25.92 -1.81
N THR A 110 -10.05 25.89 -2.70
CA THR A 110 -10.24 26.14 -4.12
C THR A 110 -9.87 24.89 -4.90
N LEU A 111 -10.82 24.37 -5.67
CA LEU A 111 -10.62 23.20 -6.52
C LEU A 111 -10.23 23.59 -7.93
N TYR A 112 -9.50 22.71 -8.61
CA TYR A 112 -8.99 22.99 -9.95
C TYR A 112 -9.07 21.78 -10.88
N LYS A 113 -9.12 22.05 -12.20
CA LYS A 113 -9.10 21.06 -13.27
C LYS A 113 -8.22 21.56 -14.43
N GLY A 114 -7.61 20.65 -15.20
CA GLY A 114 -6.93 20.99 -16.45
C GLY A 114 -7.90 20.95 -17.64
N GLU A 115 -7.80 21.92 -18.55
CA GLU A 115 -8.70 22.00 -19.73
C GLU A 115 -8.05 21.57 -21.07
N GLY A 116 -6.75 21.29 -21.10
CA GLY A 116 -6.03 20.87 -22.32
C GLY A 116 -4.56 21.22 -22.26
#